data_AF-A0A0H5DNQ0-F1
#
_entry.id   AF-A0A0H5DNQ0-F1
#
_cell.length_a   1.000
_cell.length_b   1.000
_cell.length_c   1.000
_cell.angle_alpha   90.00
_cell.angle_beta   90.00
_cell.angle_gamma   90.00
#
_symmetry.space_group_name_H-M   'P 1'
#
loop_
_entity.id
_entity.type
_entity.pdbx_description
1 polymer ?
#
loop_
_entity_poly.entity_id
_entity_poly.type
_entity_poly.pdbx_seq_one_letter_code
_entity_poly.pdbx_strand_id
1 'polypeptide(L)'
;MNPISYYTKNNLSTIHSSAGNHSSSTAETSETRKLVTAYDAHWDAEDKQYLAIPFNLNSFEKKLQHYTRAFPSPAKRTTDYGFIQKIDVAAGSTLFVRADLHGDLRSLLMNLKTLQEQGVVDENFKCQPGVHLIGGSHSLEVLELLTTLHLDNPDQVTLIRGNHENLEINDNLVGFHDTNFQQLLFCQSARETLEDLYHSLPLTVYVGQTTSEGKCEYVQFTHGMFELYIDPSPLLDSPEATTLNILKSPSLKYRIKLLAAQHSSDDYPAKIANEKDKTARYQLKQQASAHRIMCLHEKSPYHKREGRQTYNNKEPGLTAYNWGDMGEESQMGELGARKWRLSPDDVKCYLNISSDENRVKFLFRGHEHFMQHHSYLGKTGAKTLVSTMPVGMEGAYKDYFDQPDTAYILTTAPKVSEWKKRAYVRYAGEDRVEISSSHSLRDCKI
;
A
#
# COMPACT_ATOMS: atom_id res chain seq x y z
N MET A 1 15.93 -23.10 7.78
CA MET A 1 15.56 -21.68 7.65
C MET A 1 16.83 -20.87 7.73
N ASN A 2 17.13 -20.06 6.71
CA ASN A 2 18.29 -19.16 6.74
C ASN A 2 18.03 -18.01 7.73
N PRO A 3 19.06 -17.47 8.40
CA PRO A 3 18.89 -16.38 9.35
C PRO A 3 18.39 -15.12 8.64
N ILE A 4 17.26 -14.59 9.13
CA ILE A 4 16.69 -13.31 8.73
C ILE A 4 17.56 -12.18 9.31
N SER A 5 17.93 -11.19 8.49
CA SER A 5 18.73 -10.03 8.93
C SER A 5 17.81 -8.89 9.38
N TYR A 6 18.06 -8.35 10.57
CA TYR A 6 17.32 -7.22 11.14
C TYR A 6 18.19 -5.96 11.11
N TYR A 7 17.58 -4.82 10.77
CA TYR A 7 18.21 -3.51 10.91
C TYR A 7 17.54 -2.75 12.06
N THR A 8 18.35 -2.31 13.02
CA THR A 8 17.88 -1.44 14.11
C THR A 8 17.96 0.02 13.70
N LYS A 9 17.21 0.88 14.42
CA LYS A 9 16.99 2.32 14.19
C LYS A 9 18.27 3.20 14.10
N ASN A 10 19.47 2.64 14.21
CA ASN A 10 20.72 3.37 14.36
C ASN A 10 21.36 3.91 13.07
N ASN A 11 20.75 3.72 11.89
CA ASN A 11 21.29 4.26 10.63
C ASN A 11 20.38 5.27 9.88
N LEU A 12 19.15 5.52 10.36
CA LEU A 12 18.22 6.49 9.74
C LEU A 12 18.10 7.81 10.52
N SER A 13 18.67 7.91 11.73
CA SER A 13 18.53 9.09 12.60
C SER A 13 19.64 10.15 12.48
N THR A 14 20.55 10.02 11.50
CA THR A 14 21.66 10.98 11.28
C THR A 14 21.46 11.89 10.07
N ILE A 15 20.23 12.10 9.60
CA ILE A 15 19.91 13.31 8.84
C ILE A 15 19.73 14.42 9.88
N HIS A 16 20.73 15.28 9.99
CA HIS A 16 20.76 16.40 10.92
C HIS A 16 19.46 17.21 10.87
N SER A 17 18.60 17.07 11.89
CA SER A 17 17.68 18.14 12.26
C SER A 17 18.53 19.25 12.87
N SER A 18 19.06 20.13 12.02
CA SER A 18 19.55 21.42 12.48
C SER A 18 18.33 22.20 12.99
N ALA A 19 18.01 22.04 14.27
CA ALA A 19 17.16 22.94 15.02
C ALA A 19 17.89 24.29 15.12
N GLY A 20 17.90 25.02 14.01
CA GLY A 20 18.42 26.37 13.91
C GLY A 20 17.42 27.32 14.53
N ASN A 21 17.89 28.16 15.45
CA ASN A 21 17.15 29.29 16.02
C ASN A 21 16.50 30.11 14.90
N HIS A 22 15.16 30.14 14.87
CA HIS A 22 14.39 30.93 13.92
C HIS A 22 14.53 32.42 14.21
N SER A 23 15.48 33.08 13.53
CA SER A 23 15.33 34.49 13.18
C SER A 23 14.21 34.60 12.13
N SER A 24 13.40 35.65 12.19
CA SER A 24 12.25 35.90 11.31
C SER A 24 12.65 36.22 9.86
N SER A 25 13.33 35.29 9.18
CA SER A 25 13.45 35.31 7.74
C SER A 25 12.08 34.94 7.17
N THR A 26 11.63 35.68 6.16
CA THR A 26 10.47 35.33 5.33
C THR A 26 10.47 33.82 5.05
N ALA A 27 9.48 33.09 5.56
CA ALA A 27 9.44 31.64 5.48
C ALA A 27 9.57 31.22 4.01
N GLU A 28 10.66 30.52 3.69
CA GLU A 28 10.89 30.05 2.33
C GLU A 28 9.75 29.09 1.95
N THR A 29 9.07 29.40 0.84
CA THR A 29 7.99 28.56 0.30
C THR A 29 8.52 27.14 0.07
N SER A 30 7.85 26.13 0.62
CA SER A 30 8.25 24.72 0.42
C SER A 30 8.22 24.32 -1.05
N GLU A 31 9.06 23.35 -1.43
CA GLU A 31 9.03 22.79 -2.79
C GLU A 31 7.69 22.13 -3.11
N THR A 32 7.06 21.48 -2.12
CA THR A 32 5.72 20.91 -2.30
C THR A 32 4.71 21.99 -2.68
N ARG A 33 4.70 23.13 -1.99
CA ARG A 33 3.79 24.23 -2.31
C ARG A 33 4.04 24.81 -3.70
N LYS A 34 5.30 24.92 -4.12
CA LYS A 34 5.66 25.36 -5.48
C LYS A 34 5.09 24.40 -6.52
N LEU A 35 5.24 23.09 -6.34
CA LEU A 35 4.69 22.07 -7.26
C LEU A 35 3.17 22.08 -7.29
N VAL A 36 2.50 22.11 -6.13
CA VAL A 36 1.03 22.18 -6.06
C VAL A 36 0.51 23.39 -6.82
N THR A 37 1.12 24.56 -6.61
CA THR A 37 0.73 25.80 -7.31
C THR A 37 0.98 25.69 -8.82
N ALA A 38 2.13 25.17 -9.22
CA ALA A 38 2.49 25.03 -10.62
C ALA A 38 1.54 24.09 -11.36
N TYR A 39 1.31 22.88 -10.83
CA TYR A 39 0.41 21.93 -11.46
C TYR A 39 -1.04 22.40 -11.48
N ASP A 40 -1.52 23.02 -10.40
CA ASP A 40 -2.88 23.55 -10.37
C ASP A 40 -3.13 24.65 -11.41
N ALA A 41 -2.12 25.46 -11.73
CA ALA A 41 -2.19 26.46 -12.79
C ALA A 41 -2.32 25.86 -14.20
N HIS A 42 -2.03 24.58 -14.39
CA HIS A 42 -2.22 23.85 -15.65
C HIS A 42 -3.60 23.18 -15.77
N TRP A 43 -4.44 23.24 -14.73
CA TRP A 43 -5.79 22.68 -14.81
C TRP A 43 -6.73 23.61 -15.58
N ASP A 44 -7.28 23.10 -16.69
CA ASP A 44 -8.38 23.73 -17.41
C ASP A 44 -9.70 23.34 -16.72
N ALA A 45 -10.31 24.31 -16.04
CA ALA A 45 -11.57 24.11 -15.33
C ALA A 45 -12.78 23.99 -16.26
N GLU A 46 -12.72 24.56 -17.46
CA GLU A 46 -13.81 24.51 -18.45
C GLU A 46 -13.86 23.13 -19.09
N ASP A 47 -12.72 22.65 -19.59
CA ASP A 47 -12.60 21.36 -20.26
C ASP A 47 -12.38 20.18 -19.29
N LYS A 48 -12.16 20.46 -18.01
CA LYS A 48 -11.89 19.48 -16.94
C LYS A 48 -10.71 18.55 -17.28
N GLN A 49 -9.61 19.14 -17.74
CA GLN A 49 -8.40 18.42 -18.12
C GLN A 49 -7.15 19.22 -17.77
N TYR A 50 -5.99 18.56 -17.68
CA TYR A 50 -4.73 19.28 -17.62
C TYR A 50 -4.29 19.70 -19.01
N LEU A 51 -3.91 20.98 -19.15
CA LEU A 51 -3.06 21.42 -20.24
C LEU A 51 -1.71 20.71 -20.15
N ALA A 52 -0.96 20.69 -21.27
CA ALA A 52 0.36 20.06 -21.31
C ALA A 52 1.25 20.57 -20.16
N ILE A 53 1.62 19.67 -19.24
CA ILE A 53 2.51 19.95 -18.12
C ILE A 53 3.95 19.87 -18.63
N PRO A 54 4.76 20.93 -18.50
CA PRO A 54 6.14 20.90 -18.94
C PRO A 54 6.96 19.86 -18.17
N PHE A 55 7.58 18.92 -18.88
CA PHE A 55 8.47 17.93 -18.29
C PHE A 55 9.94 18.26 -18.58
N ASN A 56 10.76 18.23 -17.54
CA ASN A 56 12.21 18.40 -17.65
C ASN A 56 12.90 17.20 -17.01
N LEU A 57 13.39 16.29 -17.85
CA LEU A 57 14.03 15.05 -17.43
C LEU A 57 15.18 15.28 -16.43
N ASN A 58 16.06 16.24 -16.70
CA ASN A 58 17.22 16.52 -15.84
C ASN A 58 16.81 17.03 -14.45
N SER A 59 15.78 17.87 -14.38
CA SER A 59 15.23 18.36 -13.12
C SER A 59 14.58 17.22 -12.34
N PHE A 60 13.78 16.41 -13.02
CA PHE A 60 13.10 15.26 -12.43
C PHE A 60 14.09 14.21 -11.89
N GLU A 61 15.08 13.83 -12.69
CA GLU A 61 16.13 12.88 -12.29
C GLU A 61 16.88 13.36 -11.04
N LYS A 62 17.25 14.64 -10.98
CA LYS A 62 17.92 15.22 -9.79
C LYS A 62 17.05 15.11 -8.54
N LYS A 63 15.73 15.30 -8.65
CA LYS A 63 14.79 15.13 -7.54
C LYS A 63 14.73 13.66 -7.10
N LEU A 64 14.65 12.72 -8.05
CA LEU A 64 14.68 11.30 -7.72
C LEU A 64 16.00 10.89 -7.05
N GLN A 65 17.14 11.38 -7.53
CA GLN A 65 18.45 11.15 -6.91
C GLN A 65 18.56 11.76 -5.51
N HIS A 66 17.90 12.90 -5.28
CA HIS A 66 17.83 13.48 -3.94
C HIS A 66 16.99 12.58 -3.02
N TYR A 67 15.84 12.13 -3.50
CA TYR A 67 14.95 11.22 -2.77
C TYR A 67 15.64 9.90 -2.41
N THR A 68 16.27 9.22 -3.37
CA THR A 68 16.93 7.91 -3.13
C THR A 68 18.10 8.02 -2.15
N ARG A 69 18.79 9.16 -2.11
CA ARG A 69 19.83 9.44 -1.11
C ARG A 69 19.24 9.72 0.28
N ALA A 70 18.11 10.41 0.36
CA ALA A 70 17.43 10.70 1.63
C ALA A 70 16.77 9.44 2.22
N PHE A 71 16.24 8.56 1.36
CA PHE A 71 15.53 7.34 1.73
C PHE A 71 16.14 6.13 1.03
N PRO A 72 17.34 5.68 1.43
CA PRO A 72 17.96 4.50 0.83
C PRO A 72 17.17 3.24 1.19
N SER A 73 17.08 2.29 0.25
CA SER A 73 16.46 0.99 0.55
C SER A 73 17.29 0.23 1.59
N PRO A 74 16.68 -0.30 2.66
CA PRO A 74 17.34 -1.25 3.56
C PRO A 74 17.53 -2.63 2.88
N ALA A 75 16.85 -2.89 1.77
CA ALA A 75 16.87 -4.15 1.04
C ALA A 75 18.01 -4.20 0.02
N LYS A 76 18.73 -5.32 -0.04
CA LYS A 76 19.75 -5.56 -1.07
C LYS A 76 19.07 -6.06 -2.34
N ARG A 77 19.08 -5.26 -3.41
CA ARG A 77 18.50 -5.60 -4.72
C ARG A 77 18.86 -7.00 -5.24
N THR A 78 20.06 -7.52 -4.93
CA THR A 78 20.52 -8.82 -5.42
C THR A 78 19.85 -10.00 -4.71
N THR A 79 19.55 -9.87 -3.41
CA THR A 79 19.06 -10.97 -2.56
C THR A 79 17.64 -10.78 -2.08
N ASP A 80 17.18 -9.53 -2.01
CA ASP A 80 15.94 -9.14 -1.36
C ASP A 80 14.94 -8.68 -2.43
N TYR A 81 13.68 -9.08 -2.26
CA TYR A 81 12.55 -8.62 -3.08
C TYR A 81 12.15 -7.19 -2.68
N GLY A 82 12.31 -6.85 -1.41
CA GLY A 82 12.01 -5.55 -0.83
C GLY A 82 12.04 -5.64 0.69
N PHE A 83 11.29 -4.78 1.36
CA PHE A 83 11.16 -4.78 2.81
C PHE A 83 9.74 -4.41 3.23
N ILE A 84 9.37 -4.78 4.45
CA ILE A 84 8.13 -4.37 5.10
C ILE A 84 8.48 -3.43 6.27
N GLN A 85 7.58 -2.52 6.62
CA GLN A 85 7.84 -1.48 7.62
C GLN A 85 6.80 -1.51 8.75
N LYS A 86 7.22 -1.10 9.94
CA LYS A 86 6.39 -0.88 11.12
C LYS A 86 6.45 0.58 11.53
N ILE A 87 5.29 1.18 11.81
CA ILE A 87 5.14 2.56 12.27
C ILE A 87 4.26 2.55 13.53
N ASP A 88 4.86 2.93 14.65
CA ASP A 88 4.16 3.14 15.90
C ASP A 88 3.77 4.62 16.01
N VAL A 89 2.47 4.89 16.12
CA VAL A 89 1.93 6.26 16.18
C VAL A 89 1.37 6.60 17.55
N ALA A 90 1.28 7.88 17.85
CA ALA A 90 0.70 8.38 19.09
C ALA A 90 -0.82 8.13 19.15
N ALA A 91 -1.35 8.24 20.37
CA ALA A 91 -2.79 8.16 20.58
C ALA A 91 -3.52 9.35 19.93
N GLY A 92 -4.58 9.07 19.18
CA GLY A 92 -5.35 10.09 18.48
C GLY A 92 -4.66 10.65 17.23
N SER A 93 -3.58 10.02 16.76
CA SER A 93 -2.97 10.34 15.48
C SER A 93 -3.98 10.26 14.34
N THR A 94 -3.77 11.09 13.33
CA THR A 94 -4.59 11.17 12.13
C THR A 94 -3.83 10.56 10.96
N LEU A 95 -4.43 9.57 10.28
CA LEU A 95 -3.83 8.95 9.10
C LEU A 95 -4.67 9.32 7.87
N PHE A 96 -4.10 10.04 6.91
CA PHE A 96 -4.68 10.17 5.58
C PHE A 96 -4.18 9.02 4.71
N VAL A 97 -5.08 8.16 4.28
CA VAL A 97 -4.78 6.94 3.53
C VAL A 97 -5.33 7.08 2.14
N ARG A 98 -4.49 6.80 1.15
CA ARG A 98 -4.82 6.88 -0.26
C ARG A 98 -4.26 5.67 -1.01
N ALA A 99 -5.05 5.12 -1.91
CA ALA A 99 -4.62 4.00 -2.75
C ALA A 99 -4.13 4.48 -4.12
N ASP A 100 -3.94 3.52 -5.02
CA ASP A 100 -3.80 3.62 -6.47
C ASP A 100 -4.29 4.95 -7.07
N LEU A 101 -3.35 5.81 -7.47
CA LEU A 101 -3.66 7.08 -8.13
C LEU A 101 -3.71 6.97 -9.66
N HIS A 102 -2.94 6.05 -10.28
CA HIS A 102 -2.92 5.84 -11.74
C HIS A 102 -2.77 7.10 -12.60
N GLY A 103 -1.98 8.07 -12.13
CA GLY A 103 -1.79 9.35 -12.83
C GLY A 103 -2.84 10.40 -12.56
N ASP A 104 -3.78 10.15 -11.65
CA ASP A 104 -4.81 11.11 -11.25
C ASP A 104 -4.23 12.23 -10.36
N LEU A 105 -3.48 13.11 -11.00
CA LEU A 105 -2.87 14.29 -10.39
C LEU A 105 -3.94 15.21 -9.78
N ARG A 106 -5.10 15.34 -10.44
CA ARG A 106 -6.19 16.22 -9.97
C ARG A 106 -6.71 15.76 -8.62
N SER A 107 -7.01 14.47 -8.47
CA SER A 107 -7.43 13.90 -7.19
C SER A 107 -6.39 14.12 -6.10
N LEU A 108 -5.10 13.93 -6.40
CA LEU A 108 -4.03 14.21 -5.43
C LEU A 108 -4.02 15.68 -5.00
N LEU A 109 -4.09 16.64 -5.94
CA LEU A 109 -4.11 18.06 -5.62
C LEU A 109 -5.35 18.44 -4.79
N MET A 110 -6.53 17.93 -5.15
CA MET A 110 -7.77 18.22 -4.41
C MET A 110 -7.72 17.66 -3.00
N ASN A 111 -7.16 16.46 -2.82
CA ASN A 111 -6.95 15.89 -1.50
C ASN A 111 -6.01 16.76 -0.66
N LEU A 112 -4.88 17.21 -1.20
CA LEU A 112 -3.94 18.08 -0.49
C LEU A 112 -4.56 19.43 -0.11
N LYS A 113 -5.31 20.07 -1.01
CA LYS A 113 -6.02 21.32 -0.72
C LYS A 113 -7.08 21.13 0.36
N THR A 114 -7.86 20.05 0.28
CA THR A 114 -8.88 19.73 1.31
C THR A 114 -8.22 19.50 2.67
N LEU A 115 -7.08 18.80 2.72
CA LEU A 115 -6.32 18.61 3.97
C LEU A 115 -5.80 19.94 4.53
N GLN A 116 -5.37 20.87 3.66
CA GLN A 116 -4.94 22.20 4.06
C GLN A 116 -6.11 23.03 4.61
N GLU A 117 -7.25 23.04 3.94
CA GLU A 117 -8.47 23.73 4.39
C GLU A 117 -8.95 23.24 5.76
N GLN A 118 -8.73 21.96 6.05
CA GLN A 118 -9.04 21.36 7.35
C GLN A 118 -7.96 21.56 8.43
N GLY A 119 -6.86 22.22 8.09
CA GLY A 119 -5.72 22.39 9.00
C GLY A 119 -5.01 21.08 9.35
N VAL A 120 -5.14 20.04 8.53
CA VAL A 120 -4.39 18.77 8.69
C VAL A 120 -2.95 18.93 8.18
N VAL A 121 -2.76 19.80 7.19
CA VAL A 121 -1.46 20.30 6.74
C VAL A 121 -1.49 21.84 6.75
N ASP A 122 -0.33 22.48 6.83
CA ASP A 122 -0.21 23.95 6.80
C ASP A 122 -0.25 24.54 5.36
N GLU A 123 -0.05 25.85 5.22
CA GLU A 123 0.00 26.53 3.93
C GLU A 123 1.11 26.03 3.00
N ASN A 124 2.16 25.41 3.57
CA ASN A 124 3.31 24.83 2.89
C ASN A 124 3.22 23.30 2.75
N PHE A 125 2.04 22.72 3.04
CA PHE A 125 1.80 21.28 3.02
C PHE A 125 2.69 20.49 4.00
N LYS A 126 3.15 21.12 5.08
CA LYS A 126 3.75 20.40 6.21
C LYS A 126 2.65 19.78 7.06
N CYS A 127 2.85 18.54 7.46
CA CYS A 127 1.91 17.79 8.27
C CYS A 127 1.85 18.32 9.69
N GLN A 128 0.65 18.51 10.25
CA GLN A 128 0.54 18.83 11.67
C GLN A 128 1.07 17.67 12.54
N PRO A 129 1.51 17.93 13.80
CA PRO A 129 1.95 16.88 14.70
C PRO A 129 0.92 15.75 14.84
N GLY A 130 1.39 14.50 14.70
CA GLY A 130 0.53 13.32 14.78
C GLY A 130 -0.30 13.03 13.52
N VAL A 131 -0.13 13.79 12.45
CA VAL A 131 -0.68 13.48 11.12
C VAL A 131 0.30 12.61 10.34
N HIS A 132 -0.19 11.58 9.66
CA HIS A 132 0.57 10.78 8.72
C HIS A 132 -0.19 10.62 7.40
N LEU A 133 0.50 10.64 6.26
CA LEU A 133 -0.04 10.34 4.94
C LEU A 133 0.54 9.02 4.42
N ILE A 134 -0.31 8.13 3.95
CA ILE A 134 0.08 6.82 3.43
C ILE A 134 -0.52 6.64 2.05
N GLY A 135 0.30 6.37 1.04
CA GLY A 135 -0.21 6.06 -0.30
C GLY A 135 0.84 5.58 -1.27
N GLY A 136 0.49 5.53 -2.56
CA GLY A 136 1.38 5.09 -3.64
C GLY A 136 1.24 6.00 -4.86
N SER A 137 2.23 5.95 -5.75
CA SER A 137 2.26 6.73 -6.99
C SER A 137 1.80 5.92 -8.19
N HIS A 138 1.55 6.61 -9.29
CA HIS A 138 1.69 6.11 -10.65
C HIS A 138 1.62 7.32 -11.59
N SER A 139 2.43 7.40 -12.66
CA SER A 139 2.81 8.60 -13.45
C SER A 139 3.95 9.44 -12.84
N LEU A 140 4.61 10.24 -13.69
CA LEU A 140 5.78 11.03 -13.30
C LEU A 140 5.40 12.24 -12.44
N GLU A 141 4.33 12.95 -12.75
CA GLU A 141 3.90 14.16 -12.03
C GLU A 141 3.41 13.83 -10.62
N VAL A 142 2.62 12.75 -10.49
CA VAL A 142 2.20 12.22 -9.19
C VAL A 142 3.42 11.77 -8.38
N LEU A 143 4.37 11.06 -9.01
CA LEU A 143 5.61 10.64 -8.34
C LEU A 143 6.46 11.84 -7.91
N GLU A 144 6.59 12.88 -8.74
CA GLU A 144 7.31 14.11 -8.42
C GLU A 144 6.72 14.79 -7.17
N LEU A 145 5.39 14.95 -7.15
CA LEU A 145 4.70 15.60 -6.05
C LEU A 145 4.79 14.77 -4.76
N LEU A 146 4.55 13.47 -4.83
CA LEU A 146 4.59 12.60 -3.64
C LEU A 146 6.00 12.47 -3.05
N THR A 147 7.03 12.37 -3.88
CA THR A 147 8.43 12.32 -3.40
C THR A 147 8.86 13.64 -2.79
N THR A 148 8.43 14.77 -3.37
CA THR A 148 8.68 16.11 -2.80
C THR A 148 7.94 16.28 -1.48
N LEU A 149 6.67 15.86 -1.40
CA LEU A 149 5.88 15.89 -0.17
C LEU A 149 6.51 15.04 0.94
N HIS A 150 7.07 13.87 0.58
CA HIS A 150 7.77 13.00 1.52
C HIS A 150 9.11 13.60 1.97
N LEU A 151 9.90 14.20 1.08
CA LEU A 151 11.10 14.96 1.45
C LEU A 151 10.78 16.11 2.41
N ASP A 152 9.63 16.76 2.21
CA ASP A 152 9.15 17.82 3.08
C ASP A 152 8.61 17.30 4.43
N ASN A 153 8.27 16.01 4.54
CA ASN A 153 7.62 15.40 5.70
C ASN A 153 8.15 13.97 5.97
N PRO A 154 9.46 13.78 6.22
CA PRO A 154 10.14 12.48 6.16
C PRO A 154 9.60 11.43 7.14
N ASP A 155 9.08 11.85 8.30
CA ASP A 155 8.55 10.95 9.33
C ASP A 155 7.02 10.76 9.25
N GLN A 156 6.36 11.53 8.40
CA GLN A 156 4.89 11.64 8.38
C GLN A 156 4.29 11.19 7.06
N VAL A 157 5.04 11.18 5.96
CA VAL A 157 4.58 10.63 4.69
C VAL A 157 5.22 9.27 4.47
N THR A 158 4.45 8.28 4.02
CA THR A 158 4.97 6.97 3.68
C THR A 158 4.41 6.54 2.33
N LEU A 159 5.32 6.30 1.38
CA LEU A 159 4.99 5.83 0.05
C LEU A 159 5.16 4.30 0.00
N ILE A 160 4.12 3.57 -0.38
CA ILE A 160 4.11 2.10 -0.46
C ILE A 160 4.32 1.69 -1.92
N ARG A 161 5.14 0.66 -2.13
CA ARG A 161 5.40 0.09 -3.45
C ARG A 161 4.14 -0.58 -3.98
N GLY A 162 3.63 -0.08 -5.09
CA GLY A 162 2.58 -0.72 -5.85
C GLY A 162 3.12 -1.70 -6.87
N ASN A 163 2.20 -2.34 -7.58
CA ASN A 163 2.52 -3.24 -8.65
C ASN A 163 3.06 -2.48 -9.89
N HIS A 164 2.68 -1.21 -10.05
CA HIS A 164 3.16 -0.32 -11.11
C HIS A 164 4.52 0.34 -10.80
N GLU A 165 5.04 0.25 -9.57
CA GLU A 165 6.41 0.62 -9.18
C GLU A 165 7.40 -0.49 -9.58
N ASN A 166 7.38 -0.82 -10.87
CA ASN A 166 8.17 -1.86 -11.49
C ASN A 166 8.46 -1.46 -12.95
N LEU A 167 9.75 -1.39 -13.32
CA LEU A 167 10.16 -0.95 -14.65
C LEU A 167 9.66 -1.84 -15.77
N GLU A 168 9.58 -3.16 -15.56
CA GLU A 168 9.07 -4.08 -16.58
C GLU A 168 7.59 -3.81 -16.88
N ILE A 169 6.79 -3.49 -15.87
CA ILE A 169 5.38 -3.11 -16.07
C ILE A 169 5.29 -1.74 -16.74
N ASN A 170 6.17 -0.81 -16.37
CA ASN A 170 6.21 0.49 -17.01
C ASN A 170 6.60 0.38 -18.50
N ASP A 171 7.60 -0.44 -18.84
CA ASP A 171 8.05 -0.66 -20.21
C ASP A 171 6.94 -1.26 -21.09
N ASN A 172 6.15 -2.19 -20.54
CA ASN A 172 5.20 -3.00 -21.32
C ASN A 172 3.76 -2.47 -21.35
N LEU A 173 3.35 -1.63 -20.39
CA LEU A 173 1.93 -1.28 -20.21
C LEU A 173 1.66 0.22 -20.27
N VAL A 174 2.31 0.97 -19.39
CA VAL A 174 1.92 2.36 -19.10
C VAL A 174 2.82 3.34 -19.81
N GLY A 175 4.13 3.09 -19.73
CA GLY A 175 5.13 4.00 -20.26
C GLY A 175 5.05 4.14 -21.77
N PHE A 176 4.56 3.12 -22.51
CA PHE A 176 4.59 3.13 -23.98
C PHE A 176 3.78 4.28 -24.60
N HIS A 177 2.74 4.75 -23.93
CA HIS A 177 1.87 5.81 -24.44
C HIS A 177 2.19 7.20 -23.87
N ASP A 178 3.08 7.29 -22.88
CA ASP A 178 3.49 8.55 -22.25
C ASP A 178 4.90 8.95 -22.75
N THR A 179 4.99 10.04 -23.51
CA THR A 179 6.25 10.52 -24.07
C THR A 179 7.27 10.94 -23.02
N ASN A 180 6.84 11.49 -21.88
CA ASN A 180 7.73 11.89 -20.79
C ASN A 180 8.29 10.63 -20.10
N PHE A 181 7.42 9.64 -19.89
CA PHE A 181 7.81 8.35 -19.36
C PHE A 181 8.79 7.62 -20.28
N GLN A 182 8.55 7.62 -21.60
CA GLN A 182 9.49 7.08 -22.58
C GLN A 182 10.86 7.77 -22.50
N GLN A 183 10.90 9.10 -22.47
CA GLN A 183 12.16 9.84 -22.35
C GLN A 183 12.95 9.44 -21.11
N LEU A 184 12.28 9.25 -19.97
CA LEU A 184 12.90 8.77 -18.75
C LEU A 184 13.44 7.35 -18.92
N LEU A 185 12.64 6.42 -19.47
CA LEU A 185 13.01 5.03 -19.62
C LEU A 185 14.17 4.82 -20.60
N PHE A 186 14.33 5.68 -21.61
CA PHE A 186 15.47 5.66 -22.54
C PHE A 186 16.75 6.28 -21.98
N CYS A 187 16.65 7.06 -20.89
CA CYS A 187 17.81 7.58 -20.20
C CYS A 187 18.27 6.60 -19.12
N GLN A 188 19.38 5.90 -19.36
CA GLN A 188 19.86 4.83 -18.48
C GLN A 188 20.02 5.27 -17.01
N SER A 189 20.59 6.45 -16.75
CA SER A 189 20.79 6.94 -15.38
C SER A 189 19.47 7.28 -14.68
N ALA A 190 18.52 7.88 -15.41
CA ALA A 190 17.19 8.18 -14.88
C ALA A 190 16.38 6.91 -14.61
N ARG A 191 16.49 5.90 -15.50
CA ARG A 191 15.91 4.57 -15.33
C ARG A 191 16.44 3.86 -14.08
N GLU A 192 17.77 3.84 -13.90
CA GLU A 192 18.41 3.25 -12.72
C GLU A 192 17.96 3.94 -11.43
N THR A 193 17.90 5.27 -11.46
CA THR A 193 17.43 6.08 -10.32
C THR A 193 15.96 5.80 -9.99
N LEU A 194 15.09 5.66 -11.01
CA LEU A 194 13.69 5.30 -10.81
C LEU A 194 13.56 3.89 -10.20
N GLU A 195 14.36 2.95 -10.65
CA GLU A 195 14.40 1.62 -10.04
C GLU A 195 14.87 1.65 -8.58
N ASP A 196 15.83 2.52 -8.24
CA ASP A 196 16.34 2.68 -6.88
C ASP A 196 15.26 3.21 -5.96
N LEU A 197 14.51 4.19 -6.46
CA LEU A 197 13.34 4.71 -5.77
C LEU A 197 12.32 3.60 -5.53
N TYR A 198 11.94 2.83 -6.56
CA TYR A 198 10.96 1.76 -6.39
C TYR A 198 11.41 0.71 -5.36
N HIS A 199 12.70 0.40 -5.29
CA HIS A 199 13.24 -0.51 -4.28
C HIS A 199 13.33 0.12 -2.89
N SER A 200 13.33 1.45 -2.76
CA SER A 200 13.29 2.13 -1.46
C SER A 200 11.89 2.28 -0.88
N LEU A 201 10.85 1.91 -1.63
CA LEU A 201 9.48 1.90 -1.13
C LEU A 201 9.18 0.58 -0.38
N PRO A 202 8.61 0.63 0.84
CA PRO A 202 8.14 -0.57 1.53
C PRO A 202 7.05 -1.29 0.74
N LEU A 203 7.06 -2.63 0.79
CA LEU A 203 6.01 -3.48 0.20
C LEU A 203 4.68 -3.38 0.97
N THR A 204 4.77 -3.18 2.28
CA THR A 204 3.65 -2.93 3.17
C THR A 204 4.11 -2.19 4.41
N VAL A 205 3.16 -1.55 5.07
CA VAL A 205 3.36 -0.82 6.31
C VAL A 205 2.35 -1.31 7.34
N TYR A 206 2.82 -1.67 8.52
CA TYR A 206 1.99 -1.94 9.69
C TYR A 206 1.96 -0.70 10.56
N VAL A 207 0.79 -0.08 10.71
CA VAL A 207 0.62 1.08 11.58
C VAL A 207 -0.18 0.69 12.80
N GLY A 208 0.34 0.99 13.97
CA GLY A 208 -0.29 0.61 15.23
C GLY A 208 -0.10 1.67 16.30
N GLN A 209 -0.91 1.57 17.34
CA GLN A 209 -0.81 2.42 18.51
C GLN A 209 -0.53 1.56 19.73
N THR A 210 0.61 1.78 20.37
CA THR A 210 0.97 1.07 21.60
C THR A 210 0.03 1.48 22.73
N THR A 211 -0.53 0.49 23.41
CA THR A 211 -1.34 0.64 24.62
C THR A 211 -0.44 0.95 25.83
N SER A 212 -1.04 1.40 26.93
CA SER A 212 -0.33 1.55 28.21
C SER A 212 0.25 0.25 28.75
N GLU A 213 -0.21 -0.91 28.27
CA GLU A 213 0.30 -2.25 28.62
C GLU A 213 1.48 -2.69 27.72
N GLY A 214 1.94 -1.85 26.79
CA GLY A 214 3.01 -2.20 25.85
C GLY A 214 2.56 -3.08 24.67
N LYS A 215 1.27 -3.45 24.59
CA LYS A 215 0.70 -4.19 23.44
C LYS A 215 0.26 -3.25 22.33
N CYS A 216 0.31 -3.70 21.09
CA CYS A 216 -0.11 -2.93 19.92
C CYS A 216 -1.09 -3.72 19.05
N GLU A 217 -2.18 -3.09 18.59
CA GLU A 217 -2.99 -3.63 17.49
C GLU A 217 -2.63 -2.90 16.21
N TYR A 218 -2.26 -3.64 15.17
CA TYR A 218 -1.82 -3.08 13.90
C TYR A 218 -2.92 -3.12 12.84
N VAL A 219 -2.89 -2.12 11.97
CA VAL A 219 -3.54 -2.11 10.66
C VAL A 219 -2.45 -2.25 9.60
N GLN A 220 -2.64 -3.18 8.67
CA GLN A 220 -1.74 -3.35 7.54
C GLN A 220 -2.22 -2.51 6.36
N PHE A 221 -1.32 -1.70 5.80
CA PHE A 221 -1.52 -0.96 4.56
C PHE A 221 -0.64 -1.60 3.49
N THR A 222 -1.26 -1.99 2.38
CA THR A 222 -0.59 -2.70 1.29
C THR A 222 -1.21 -2.27 -0.03
N HIS A 223 -0.47 -2.32 -1.12
CA HIS A 223 -1.08 -2.17 -2.43
C HIS A 223 -1.93 -3.41 -2.81
N GLY A 224 -1.30 -4.60 -2.80
CA GLY A 224 -1.98 -5.87 -3.09
C GLY A 224 -2.62 -6.47 -1.84
N MET A 225 -2.00 -7.50 -1.29
CA MET A 225 -2.50 -8.20 -0.12
C MET A 225 -1.33 -8.81 0.64
N PHE A 226 -1.61 -9.51 1.73
CA PHE A 226 -0.58 -10.18 2.50
C PHE A 226 0.10 -11.35 1.77
N GLU A 227 1.34 -11.61 2.18
CA GLU A 227 2.13 -12.74 1.75
C GLU A 227 2.07 -13.87 2.80
N LEU A 228 1.52 -15.03 2.42
CA LEU A 228 1.32 -16.18 3.31
C LEU A 228 2.63 -16.73 3.91
N TYR A 229 3.75 -16.52 3.21
CA TYR A 229 5.06 -17.03 3.61
C TYR A 229 5.82 -16.10 4.53
N ILE A 230 5.36 -14.86 4.68
CA ILE A 230 6.00 -13.88 5.52
C ILE A 230 5.33 -13.91 6.88
N ASP A 231 6.11 -14.28 7.89
CA ASP A 231 5.78 -14.08 9.29
C ASP A 231 6.26 -12.68 9.71
N PRO A 232 5.35 -11.72 9.95
CA PRO A 232 5.74 -10.38 10.37
C PRO A 232 6.02 -10.30 11.87
N SER A 233 5.80 -11.37 12.66
CA SER A 233 6.00 -11.33 14.12
C SER A 233 7.38 -10.84 14.56
N PRO A 234 8.50 -11.19 13.88
CA PRO A 234 9.81 -10.67 14.27
C PRO A 234 9.93 -9.14 14.15
N LEU A 235 9.14 -8.53 13.27
CA LEU A 235 9.03 -7.08 13.15
C LEU A 235 8.06 -6.52 14.20
N LEU A 236 6.85 -7.09 14.30
CA LEU A 236 5.76 -6.55 15.12
C LEU A 236 6.00 -6.69 16.62
N ASP A 237 6.69 -7.74 17.05
CA ASP A 237 7.00 -8.01 18.46
C ASP A 237 8.32 -7.40 18.92
N SER A 238 9.14 -6.92 17.99
CA SER A 238 10.37 -6.23 18.33
C SER A 238 10.07 -4.76 18.64
N PRO A 239 10.45 -4.25 19.83
CA PRO A 239 10.29 -2.83 20.16
C PRO A 239 11.20 -1.93 19.32
N GLU A 240 12.31 -2.47 18.80
CA GLU A 240 13.35 -1.70 18.10
C GLU A 240 13.27 -1.83 16.57
N ALA A 241 12.76 -2.95 16.07
CA ALA A 241 12.69 -3.18 14.62
C ALA A 241 11.62 -2.30 13.99
N THR A 242 12.01 -1.56 12.97
CA THR A 242 11.11 -0.74 12.15
C THR A 242 10.97 -1.29 10.73
N THR A 243 11.88 -2.16 10.30
CA THR A 243 11.84 -2.79 8.98
C THR A 243 12.22 -4.27 9.06
N LEU A 244 11.73 -5.04 8.09
CA LEU A 244 12.11 -6.43 7.88
C LEU A 244 12.32 -6.68 6.37
N ASN A 245 13.51 -7.11 5.98
CA ASN A 245 13.82 -7.42 4.59
C ASN A 245 13.17 -8.73 4.17
N ILE A 246 12.61 -8.72 2.96
CA ILE A 246 11.96 -9.87 2.35
C ILE A 246 12.90 -10.45 1.31
N LEU A 247 13.34 -11.68 1.53
CA LEU A 247 14.21 -12.37 0.60
C LEU A 247 13.47 -12.65 -0.72
N LYS A 248 14.20 -12.59 -1.83
CA LYS A 248 13.69 -13.13 -3.09
C LYS A 248 13.39 -14.61 -2.90
N SER A 249 12.21 -15.01 -3.33
CA SER A 249 11.71 -16.37 -3.26
C SER A 249 10.99 -16.66 -4.57
N PRO A 250 10.98 -17.90 -5.08
CA PRO A 250 10.25 -18.25 -6.31
C PRO A 250 8.79 -17.82 -6.21
N SER A 251 8.10 -17.54 -7.33
CA SER A 251 6.71 -17.04 -7.41
C SER A 251 5.74 -17.53 -6.32
N LEU A 252 4.74 -16.72 -5.99
CA LEU A 252 3.73 -17.12 -5.00
C LEU A 252 3.09 -18.45 -5.39
N LYS A 253 2.81 -18.65 -6.67
CA LYS A 253 2.28 -19.92 -7.19
C LYS A 253 3.14 -21.10 -6.81
N TYR A 254 4.45 -21.00 -7.01
CA TYR A 254 5.38 -22.06 -6.63
C TYR A 254 5.38 -22.26 -5.12
N ARG A 255 5.44 -21.16 -4.36
CA ARG A 255 5.38 -21.22 -2.91
C ARG A 255 4.11 -21.94 -2.47
N ILE A 256 2.92 -21.40 -2.77
CA ILE A 256 1.61 -21.94 -2.36
C ILE A 256 1.52 -23.44 -2.65
N LYS A 257 1.97 -23.88 -3.83
CA LYS A 257 2.04 -25.31 -4.17
C LYS A 257 2.94 -26.10 -3.21
N LEU A 258 4.12 -25.58 -2.86
CA LEU A 258 4.99 -26.21 -1.87
C LEU A 258 4.33 -26.34 -0.49
N LEU A 259 3.65 -25.31 0.03
CA LEU A 259 2.98 -25.45 1.34
C LEU A 259 1.79 -26.40 1.26
N ALA A 260 0.99 -26.31 0.20
CA ALA A 260 -0.16 -27.17 0.01
C ALA A 260 0.23 -28.65 -0.12
N ALA A 261 1.40 -28.96 -0.70
CA ALA A 261 1.89 -30.32 -0.87
C ALA A 261 2.42 -30.98 0.42
N GLN A 262 2.66 -30.22 1.50
CA GLN A 262 3.29 -30.77 2.71
C GLN A 262 2.36 -31.68 3.53
N HIS A 263 1.02 -31.56 3.42
CA HIS A 263 0.08 -32.45 4.10
C HIS A 263 -1.27 -32.59 3.37
N SER A 264 -1.98 -33.70 3.61
CA SER A 264 -3.36 -33.89 3.12
C SER A 264 -4.38 -33.09 3.96
N SER A 265 -5.50 -32.71 3.32
CA SER A 265 -6.46 -31.71 3.81
C SER A 265 -7.24 -32.05 5.06
N ASP A 266 -7.49 -33.33 5.32
CA ASP A 266 -8.65 -33.71 6.11
C ASP A 266 -8.44 -33.57 7.63
N ASP A 267 -7.21 -33.30 8.07
CA ASP A 267 -6.84 -33.32 9.49
C ASP A 267 -6.29 -31.99 10.04
N TYR A 268 -6.26 -30.91 9.24
CA TYR A 268 -5.69 -29.64 9.71
C TYR A 268 -6.37 -29.08 10.98
N PRO A 269 -7.71 -29.08 11.14
CA PRO A 269 -8.34 -28.53 12.35
C PRO A 269 -7.93 -29.26 13.63
N ALA A 270 -7.88 -30.59 13.61
CA ALA A 270 -7.50 -31.38 14.77
C ALA A 270 -5.99 -31.24 15.06
N LYS A 271 -5.14 -31.26 14.03
CA LYS A 271 -3.69 -31.01 14.19
C LYS A 271 -3.42 -29.64 14.79
N ILE A 272 -4.03 -28.57 14.26
CA ILE A 272 -3.86 -27.20 14.77
C ILE A 272 -4.35 -27.10 16.22
N ALA A 273 -5.44 -27.77 16.58
CA ALA A 273 -5.98 -27.76 17.94
C ALA A 273 -5.09 -28.50 18.94
N ASN A 274 -4.43 -29.59 18.49
CA ASN A 274 -3.58 -30.43 19.32
C ASN A 274 -2.11 -29.97 19.38
N GLU A 275 -1.68 -29.13 18.42
CA GLU A 275 -0.30 -28.61 18.39
C GLU A 275 -0.08 -27.56 19.48
N LYS A 276 0.85 -27.87 20.37
CA LYS A 276 1.23 -27.02 21.51
C LYS A 276 2.38 -26.09 21.17
N ASP A 277 3.26 -26.49 20.26
CA ASP A 277 4.34 -25.63 19.81
C ASP A 277 3.79 -24.51 18.93
N LYS A 278 4.12 -23.26 19.30
CA LYS A 278 3.58 -22.08 18.64
C LYS A 278 4.01 -22.00 17.18
N THR A 279 5.27 -22.28 16.90
CA THR A 279 5.86 -22.21 15.56
C THR A 279 5.28 -23.30 14.66
N ALA A 280 5.23 -24.55 15.12
CA ALA A 280 4.62 -25.66 14.40
C ALA A 280 3.14 -25.40 14.12
N ARG A 281 2.41 -24.85 15.10
CA ARG A 281 0.99 -24.48 14.92
C ARG A 281 0.80 -23.40 13.86
N TYR A 282 1.72 -22.42 13.77
CA TYR A 282 1.68 -21.42 12.69
C TYR A 282 1.97 -22.03 11.33
N GLN A 283 2.96 -22.91 11.22
CA GLN A 283 3.24 -23.63 9.98
C GLN A 283 2.02 -24.44 9.52
N LEU A 284 1.35 -25.17 10.43
CA LEU A 284 0.11 -25.89 10.12
C LEU A 284 -1.01 -24.97 9.62
N LYS A 285 -1.15 -23.76 10.20
CA LYS A 285 -2.12 -22.76 9.75
C LYS A 285 -1.81 -22.21 8.36
N GLN A 286 -0.53 -21.95 8.06
CA GLN A 286 -0.07 -21.52 6.74
C GLN A 286 -0.35 -22.61 5.70
N GLN A 287 0.02 -23.86 6.00
CA GLN A 287 -0.24 -25.02 5.13
C GLN A 287 -1.74 -25.24 4.88
N ALA A 288 -2.57 -25.18 5.92
CA ALA A 288 -4.03 -25.29 5.80
C ALA A 288 -4.61 -24.20 4.88
N SER A 289 -4.08 -22.97 4.96
CA SER A 289 -4.52 -21.84 4.13
C SER A 289 -4.06 -22.01 2.69
N ALA A 290 -2.79 -22.37 2.47
CA ALA A 290 -2.26 -22.67 1.14
C ALA A 290 -3.05 -23.79 0.45
N HIS A 291 -3.41 -24.85 1.18
CA HIS A 291 -4.24 -25.93 0.66
C HIS A 291 -5.63 -25.43 0.24
N ARG A 292 -6.33 -24.65 1.07
CA ARG A 292 -7.65 -24.08 0.72
C ARG A 292 -7.56 -23.19 -0.52
N ILE A 293 -6.52 -22.37 -0.60
CA ILE A 293 -6.29 -21.47 -1.74
C ILE A 293 -6.03 -22.25 -3.02
N MET A 294 -5.24 -23.33 -2.97
CA MET A 294 -5.05 -24.24 -4.11
C MET A 294 -6.37 -24.88 -4.55
N CYS A 295 -7.17 -25.40 -3.61
CA CYS A 295 -8.47 -25.97 -3.95
C CYS A 295 -9.41 -24.94 -4.59
N LEU A 296 -9.43 -23.70 -4.11
CA LEU A 296 -10.22 -22.62 -4.72
C LEU A 296 -9.71 -22.25 -6.11
N HIS A 297 -8.39 -22.24 -6.30
CA HIS A 297 -7.76 -21.95 -7.58
C HIS A 297 -8.08 -23.05 -8.62
N GLU A 298 -7.96 -24.32 -8.25
CA GLU A 298 -8.24 -25.47 -9.13
C GLU A 298 -9.72 -25.59 -9.49
N LYS A 299 -10.63 -25.21 -8.59
CA LYS A 299 -12.07 -25.17 -8.85
C LYS A 299 -12.50 -23.95 -9.68
N SER A 300 -11.65 -22.95 -9.82
CA SER A 300 -11.98 -21.72 -10.55
C SER A 300 -12.14 -22.02 -12.04
N PRO A 301 -13.27 -21.63 -12.68
CA PRO A 301 -13.52 -21.87 -14.09
C PRO A 301 -12.49 -21.20 -15.02
N TYR A 302 -11.70 -20.26 -14.51
CA TYR A 302 -10.63 -19.56 -15.24
C TYR A 302 -9.56 -20.50 -15.83
N HIS A 303 -9.39 -21.72 -15.28
CA HIS A 303 -8.45 -22.69 -15.85
C HIS A 303 -8.95 -23.40 -17.12
N LYS A 304 -10.24 -23.28 -17.46
CA LYS A 304 -10.76 -23.75 -18.73
C LYS A 304 -10.85 -22.56 -19.69
N ARG A 305 -9.85 -22.41 -20.55
CA ARG A 305 -9.61 -21.32 -21.52
C ARG A 305 -10.76 -21.03 -22.53
N GLU A 306 -11.95 -21.61 -22.38
CA GLU A 306 -13.04 -21.49 -23.34
C GLU A 306 -14.07 -20.45 -22.88
N GLY A 307 -13.81 -19.20 -23.24
CA GLY A 307 -14.76 -18.09 -23.13
C GLY A 307 -14.53 -17.18 -21.94
N ARG A 308 -14.58 -15.86 -22.17
CA ARG A 308 -14.68 -14.83 -21.12
C ARG A 308 -15.98 -15.03 -20.33
N GLN A 309 -16.02 -15.98 -19.41
CA GLN A 309 -17.11 -16.03 -18.43
C GLN A 309 -16.86 -14.92 -17.41
N THR A 310 -17.82 -14.01 -17.33
CA THR A 310 -17.96 -13.09 -16.22
C THR A 310 -17.99 -13.88 -14.92
N TYR A 311 -17.31 -13.37 -13.89
CA TYR A 311 -17.27 -14.00 -12.58
C TYR A 311 -18.71 -14.30 -12.12
N ASN A 312 -19.03 -15.58 -11.93
CA ASN A 312 -20.32 -15.95 -11.38
C ASN A 312 -20.30 -15.54 -9.90
N ASN A 313 -20.90 -14.38 -9.58
CA ASN A 313 -20.90 -13.69 -8.27
C ASN A 313 -21.50 -14.51 -7.10
N LYS A 314 -21.77 -15.81 -7.27
CA LYS A 314 -22.42 -16.65 -6.27
C LYS A 314 -21.48 -17.13 -5.16
N GLU A 315 -20.16 -17.13 -5.38
CA GLU A 315 -19.20 -17.44 -4.32
C GLU A 315 -18.46 -16.16 -3.87
N PRO A 316 -18.65 -15.72 -2.61
CA PRO A 316 -17.98 -14.54 -2.06
C PRO A 316 -16.50 -14.84 -1.78
N GLY A 317 -15.68 -14.83 -2.82
CA GLY A 317 -14.22 -14.92 -2.74
C GLY A 317 -13.58 -13.55 -2.98
N LEU A 318 -12.57 -13.21 -2.18
CA LEU A 318 -11.66 -12.09 -2.43
C LEU A 318 -10.74 -12.46 -3.59
N THR A 319 -10.67 -11.65 -4.64
CA THR A 319 -9.54 -11.74 -5.58
C THR A 319 -8.39 -10.87 -5.08
N ALA A 320 -7.17 -11.37 -5.12
CA ALA A 320 -6.03 -10.61 -4.66
C ALA A 320 -4.74 -10.87 -5.44
N TYR A 321 -3.92 -9.84 -5.47
CA TYR A 321 -2.54 -9.87 -5.92
C TYR A 321 -1.64 -9.85 -4.69
N ASN A 322 -0.55 -10.60 -4.75
CA ASN A 322 0.46 -10.63 -3.71
C ASN A 322 1.70 -9.88 -4.18
N TRP A 323 2.49 -9.34 -3.27
CA TRP A 323 3.66 -8.52 -3.59
C TRP A 323 4.59 -9.24 -4.55
N GLY A 324 4.92 -10.50 -4.26
CA GLY A 324 5.90 -11.28 -5.04
C GLY A 324 5.46 -11.74 -6.43
N ASP A 325 4.22 -11.52 -6.85
CA ASP A 325 3.73 -11.88 -8.19
C ASP A 325 3.89 -10.74 -9.22
N MET A 326 4.40 -9.59 -8.76
CA MET A 326 4.72 -8.43 -9.59
C MET A 326 6.20 -8.50 -10.01
N GLY A 327 6.50 -9.26 -11.07
CA GLY A 327 7.80 -9.19 -11.76
C GLY A 327 8.50 -10.49 -12.15
N GLU A 328 7.90 -11.69 -12.03
CA GLU A 328 8.55 -12.93 -12.50
C GLU A 328 8.08 -13.42 -13.87
N GLU A 329 6.91 -13.00 -14.36
CA GLU A 329 6.41 -13.38 -15.68
C GLU A 329 6.00 -12.11 -16.45
N SER A 330 6.50 -11.94 -17.67
CA SER A 330 6.47 -10.68 -18.42
C SER A 330 5.20 -10.48 -19.27
N GLN A 331 4.36 -11.51 -19.38
CA GLN A 331 3.24 -11.48 -20.32
C GLN A 331 1.97 -10.93 -19.67
N MET A 332 1.53 -9.77 -20.15
CA MET A 332 0.30 -9.07 -19.75
C MET A 332 -0.94 -9.99 -19.71
N GLY A 333 -1.01 -10.97 -20.60
CA GLY A 333 -2.10 -11.96 -20.65
C GLY A 333 -2.22 -12.85 -19.40
N GLU A 334 -1.18 -12.90 -18.56
CA GLU A 334 -1.12 -13.75 -17.37
C GLU A 334 -1.39 -12.99 -16.07
N LEU A 335 -1.49 -11.64 -16.09
CA LEU A 335 -1.83 -10.85 -14.90
C LEU A 335 -3.19 -11.27 -14.30
N GLY A 336 -4.15 -11.65 -15.14
CA GLY A 336 -5.44 -12.20 -14.69
C GLY A 336 -5.31 -13.60 -14.07
N ALA A 337 -4.33 -14.40 -14.49
CA ALA A 337 -4.04 -15.72 -13.93
C ALA A 337 -3.32 -15.65 -12.56
N ARG A 338 -2.82 -14.47 -12.17
CA ARG A 338 -2.20 -14.20 -10.85
C ARG A 338 -3.21 -13.84 -9.77
N LYS A 339 -4.49 -13.71 -10.11
CA LYS A 339 -5.54 -13.45 -9.12
C LYS A 339 -5.80 -14.72 -8.31
N TRP A 340 -5.42 -14.71 -7.05
CA TRP A 340 -5.77 -15.76 -6.11
C TRP A 340 -7.11 -15.47 -5.46
N ARG A 341 -7.91 -16.53 -5.27
CA ARG A 341 -9.15 -16.44 -4.49
C ARG A 341 -8.87 -16.74 -3.03
N LEU A 342 -9.18 -15.80 -2.16
CA LEU A 342 -9.14 -15.99 -0.71
C LEU A 342 -10.56 -16.01 -0.14
N SER A 343 -10.78 -16.87 0.83
CA SER A 343 -11.92 -16.77 1.72
C SER A 343 -11.64 -15.79 2.87
N PRO A 344 -12.68 -15.21 3.50
CA PRO A 344 -12.51 -14.46 4.74
C PRO A 344 -11.79 -15.24 5.85
N ASP A 345 -11.90 -16.57 5.90
CA ASP A 345 -11.16 -17.41 6.84
C ASP A 345 -9.66 -17.46 6.54
N ASP A 346 -9.25 -17.38 5.26
CA ASP A 346 -7.82 -17.30 4.89
C ASP A 346 -7.21 -15.98 5.34
N VAL A 347 -7.93 -14.87 5.14
CA VAL A 347 -7.52 -13.55 5.66
C VAL A 347 -7.41 -13.58 7.17
N LYS A 348 -8.43 -14.08 7.86
CA LYS A 348 -8.42 -14.20 9.32
C LYS A 348 -7.28 -15.09 9.80
N CYS A 349 -6.99 -16.17 9.09
CA CYS A 349 -5.86 -17.05 9.41
C CYS A 349 -4.55 -16.27 9.36
N TYR A 350 -4.31 -15.52 8.28
CA TYR A 350 -3.13 -14.67 8.15
C TYR A 350 -3.03 -13.62 9.26
N LEU A 351 -4.11 -12.88 9.53
CA LEU A 351 -4.12 -11.89 10.60
C LEU A 351 -3.77 -12.51 11.97
N ASN A 352 -4.17 -13.77 12.20
CA ASN A 352 -3.83 -14.52 13.41
C ASN A 352 -2.41 -15.12 13.42
N ILE A 353 -1.71 -15.16 12.29
CA ILE A 353 -0.31 -15.60 12.21
C ILE A 353 0.63 -14.44 12.56
N SER A 354 0.19 -13.19 12.38
CA SER A 354 1.06 -12.00 12.48
C SER A 354 1.80 -11.82 13.81
N SER A 355 1.16 -12.13 14.94
CA SER A 355 1.75 -12.16 16.29
C SER A 355 0.68 -12.57 17.32
N ASP A 356 1.08 -13.12 18.47
CA ASP A 356 0.14 -13.34 19.58
C ASP A 356 -0.05 -12.10 20.45
N GLU A 357 1.00 -11.28 20.59
CA GLU A 357 1.05 -10.09 21.44
C GLU A 357 0.59 -8.85 20.67
N ASN A 358 1.13 -8.64 19.47
CA ASN A 358 0.91 -7.46 18.66
C ASN A 358 0.20 -7.78 17.35
N ARG A 359 -1.11 -8.02 17.45
CA ARG A 359 -1.92 -8.60 16.38
C ARG A 359 -2.26 -7.59 15.29
N VAL A 360 -2.16 -8.01 14.03
CA VAL A 360 -2.80 -7.31 12.92
C VAL A 360 -4.30 -7.60 12.96
N LYS A 361 -5.12 -6.54 12.93
CA LYS A 361 -6.59 -6.65 13.08
C LYS A 361 -7.35 -6.28 11.83
N PHE A 362 -6.73 -5.53 10.93
CA PHE A 362 -7.39 -4.94 9.78
C PHE A 362 -6.40 -4.74 8.64
N LEU A 363 -6.91 -4.79 7.40
CA LEU A 363 -6.15 -4.61 6.17
C LEU A 363 -6.78 -3.50 5.33
N PHE A 364 -5.99 -2.50 4.94
CA PHE A 364 -6.31 -1.62 3.83
C PHE A 364 -5.51 -2.03 2.60
N ARG A 365 -6.20 -2.15 1.46
CA ARG A 365 -5.56 -2.44 0.17
C ARG A 365 -5.98 -1.51 -0.95
N GLY A 366 -5.10 -1.28 -1.91
CA GLY A 366 -5.34 -0.36 -3.03
C GLY A 366 -5.72 -1.00 -4.36
N HIS A 367 -5.28 -2.23 -4.62
CA HIS A 367 -5.37 -2.81 -5.97
C HIS A 367 -6.65 -3.61 -6.20
N GLU A 368 -7.79 -2.91 -6.29
CA GLU A 368 -9.01 -3.48 -6.86
C GLU A 368 -9.78 -2.44 -7.65
N HIS A 369 -10.15 -2.84 -8.86
CA HIS A 369 -10.92 -2.05 -9.79
C HIS A 369 -12.37 -1.81 -9.33
N PHE A 370 -12.78 -2.42 -8.22
CA PHE A 370 -14.09 -2.29 -7.61
C PHE A 370 -13.93 -2.10 -6.11
N MET A 371 -14.57 -1.07 -5.56
CA MET A 371 -14.67 -0.88 -4.12
C MET A 371 -15.40 -2.07 -3.49
N GLN A 372 -14.69 -2.87 -2.70
CA GLN A 372 -15.29 -3.98 -1.93
C GLN A 372 -14.83 -3.92 -0.47
N HIS A 373 -15.80 -3.92 0.44
CA HIS A 373 -15.57 -4.20 1.85
C HIS A 373 -15.80 -5.68 2.08
N HIS A 374 -14.80 -6.40 2.59
CA HIS A 374 -14.94 -7.82 2.88
C HIS A 374 -15.06 -8.05 4.38
N SER A 375 -16.21 -8.63 4.75
CA SER A 375 -16.56 -8.96 6.12
C SER A 375 -16.54 -10.45 6.36
N TYR A 376 -16.06 -10.85 7.52
CA TYR A 376 -16.22 -12.19 8.07
C TYR A 376 -17.45 -12.23 8.98
N LEU A 377 -18.41 -13.10 8.70
CA LEU A 377 -19.53 -13.39 9.59
C LEU A 377 -19.07 -14.34 10.71
N GLY A 378 -18.69 -13.77 11.85
CA GLY A 378 -18.44 -14.56 13.06
C GLY A 378 -19.72 -14.83 13.86
N LYS A 379 -19.61 -15.67 14.91
CA LYS A 379 -20.69 -15.90 15.89
C LYS A 379 -21.23 -14.61 16.53
N THR A 380 -20.43 -13.54 16.52
CA THR A 380 -20.77 -12.22 17.09
C THR A 380 -21.20 -11.20 16.03
N GLY A 381 -21.56 -11.64 14.81
CA GLY A 381 -21.89 -10.78 13.68
C GLY A 381 -20.73 -10.56 12.69
N ALA A 382 -21.01 -9.82 11.62
CA ALA A 382 -20.05 -9.43 10.60
C ALA A 382 -18.95 -8.54 11.19
N LYS A 383 -17.69 -8.85 10.89
CA LYS A 383 -16.53 -7.99 11.18
C LYS A 383 -15.78 -7.75 9.88
N THR A 384 -15.64 -6.50 9.48
CA THR A 384 -14.82 -6.10 8.35
C THR A 384 -13.36 -6.41 8.66
N LEU A 385 -12.72 -7.19 7.80
CA LEU A 385 -11.30 -7.56 7.94
C LEU A 385 -10.43 -6.84 6.90
N VAL A 386 -11.01 -6.53 5.74
CA VAL A 386 -10.35 -5.89 4.62
C VAL A 386 -11.21 -4.74 4.11
N SER A 387 -10.61 -3.57 3.98
CA SER A 387 -11.15 -2.45 3.22
C SER A 387 -10.34 -2.30 1.94
N THR A 388 -10.96 -2.59 0.79
CA THR A 388 -10.36 -2.18 -0.47
C THR A 388 -10.72 -0.73 -0.77
N MET A 389 -9.73 0.03 -1.22
CA MET A 389 -9.87 1.39 -1.70
C MET A 389 -10.01 1.38 -3.22
N PRO A 390 -10.83 2.27 -3.80
CA PRO A 390 -10.92 2.39 -5.26
C PRO A 390 -9.65 3.01 -5.84
N VAL A 391 -9.49 2.78 -7.14
CA VAL A 391 -8.48 3.42 -7.98
C VAL A 391 -8.91 4.85 -8.31
N GLY A 392 -7.97 5.79 -8.38
CA GLY A 392 -8.19 7.15 -8.89
C GLY A 392 -8.76 7.16 -10.31
N MET A 393 -9.58 8.16 -10.62
CA MET A 393 -10.58 8.08 -11.68
C MET A 393 -10.36 9.04 -12.84
N GLU A 394 -9.48 10.04 -12.71
CA GLU A 394 -9.15 10.91 -13.85
C GLU A 394 -8.06 10.27 -14.71
N GLY A 395 -8.25 10.33 -16.03
CA GLY A 395 -7.30 9.80 -17.01
C GLY A 395 -7.83 8.57 -17.76
N ALA A 396 -6.93 7.70 -18.21
CA ALA A 396 -7.24 6.58 -19.10
C ALA A 396 -8.20 5.53 -18.50
N TYR A 397 -8.41 5.56 -17.18
CA TYR A 397 -9.28 4.61 -16.47
C TYR A 397 -10.72 5.09 -16.29
N LYS A 398 -11.03 6.35 -16.61
CA LYS A 398 -12.36 6.95 -16.44
C LYS A 398 -13.46 6.17 -17.17
N ASP A 399 -13.17 5.66 -18.36
CA ASP A 399 -14.16 4.94 -19.17
C ASP A 399 -14.38 3.49 -18.70
N TYR A 400 -13.51 2.97 -17.83
CA TYR A 400 -13.53 1.57 -17.40
C TYR A 400 -14.22 1.35 -16.05
N PHE A 401 -14.25 2.36 -15.19
CA PHE A 401 -14.82 2.27 -13.85
C PHE A 401 -15.79 3.42 -13.63
N ASP A 402 -16.93 3.14 -13.01
CA ASP A 402 -17.92 4.14 -12.58
C ASP A 402 -18.00 4.10 -11.05
N GLN A 403 -16.92 4.55 -10.40
CA GLN A 403 -16.83 4.61 -8.94
C GLN A 403 -16.25 5.96 -8.53
N PRO A 404 -16.66 6.52 -7.38
CA PRO A 404 -16.09 7.78 -6.94
C PRO A 404 -14.65 7.60 -6.48
N ASP A 405 -13.86 8.63 -6.71
CA ASP A 405 -12.53 8.73 -6.17
C ASP A 405 -12.59 8.79 -4.64
N THR A 406 -11.94 7.87 -3.93
CA THR A 406 -12.05 7.79 -2.46
C THR A 406 -10.70 7.73 -1.76
N ALA A 407 -10.50 8.62 -0.79
CA ALA A 407 -9.45 8.53 0.23
C ALA A 407 -10.08 8.37 1.61
N TYR A 408 -9.28 8.02 2.61
CA TYR A 408 -9.75 7.90 3.99
C TYR A 408 -8.93 8.77 4.93
N ILE A 409 -9.60 9.39 5.90
CA ILE A 409 -8.94 9.87 7.11
C ILE A 409 -9.30 8.92 8.25
N LEU A 410 -8.28 8.45 8.94
CA LEU A 410 -8.39 7.58 10.10
C LEU A 410 -7.97 8.35 11.34
N THR A 411 -8.65 8.15 12.45
CA THR A 411 -8.17 8.59 13.77
C THR A 411 -7.87 7.36 14.61
N THR A 412 -6.63 7.27 15.08
CA THR A 412 -6.15 6.10 15.81
C THR A 412 -6.69 6.05 17.23
N ALA A 413 -6.85 4.83 17.72
CA ALA A 413 -7.19 4.51 19.10
C ALA A 413 -6.37 3.28 19.53
N PRO A 414 -6.22 3.00 20.85
CA PRO A 414 -5.43 1.86 21.32
C PRO A 414 -5.92 0.51 20.78
N LYS A 415 -7.22 0.39 20.45
CA LYS A 415 -7.79 -0.78 19.78
C LYS A 415 -8.20 -0.42 18.36
N VAL A 416 -7.84 -1.25 17.38
CA VAL A 416 -8.18 -1.03 15.97
C VAL A 416 -9.70 -1.01 15.75
N SER A 417 -10.46 -1.77 16.53
CA SER A 417 -11.93 -1.72 16.45
C SER A 417 -12.53 -0.37 16.88
N GLU A 418 -11.77 0.48 17.56
CA GLU A 418 -12.21 1.80 18.03
C GLU A 418 -11.73 2.93 17.12
N TRP A 419 -10.84 2.64 16.16
CA TRP A 419 -10.39 3.62 15.17
C TRP A 419 -11.58 4.17 14.41
N LYS A 420 -11.52 5.48 14.13
CA LYS A 420 -12.55 6.19 13.38
C LYS A 420 -12.12 6.36 11.93
N LYS A 421 -13.06 6.26 11.01
CA LYS A 421 -12.87 6.43 9.57
C LYS A 421 -13.86 7.46 9.04
N ARG A 422 -13.38 8.41 8.24
CA ARG A 422 -14.21 9.22 7.32
C ARG A 422 -13.70 9.04 5.90
N ALA A 423 -14.61 8.95 4.93
CA ALA A 423 -14.29 8.90 3.51
C ALA A 423 -14.23 10.32 2.94
N TYR A 424 -13.26 10.54 2.06
CA TYR A 424 -13.08 11.74 1.25
C TYR A 424 -13.43 11.29 -0.16
N VAL A 425 -14.60 11.69 -0.63
CA VAL A 425 -15.22 11.17 -1.84
C VAL A 425 -15.29 12.30 -2.85
N ARG A 426 -14.78 12.06 -4.06
CA ARG A 426 -14.83 13.02 -5.16
C ARG A 426 -15.32 12.29 -6.41
N TYR A 427 -16.32 12.83 -7.09
CA TYR A 427 -16.71 12.26 -8.38
C TYR A 427 -15.87 12.89 -9.52
N ALA A 428 -15.70 12.14 -10.60
CA ALA A 428 -14.89 12.60 -11.73
C ALA A 428 -15.42 13.92 -12.30
N GLY A 429 -14.53 14.88 -12.50
CA GLY A 429 -14.86 16.22 -12.95
C GLY A 429 -15.52 17.13 -11.91
N GLU A 430 -15.57 16.74 -10.64
CA GLU A 430 -15.98 17.62 -9.54
C GLU A 430 -14.78 18.30 -8.87
N ASP A 431 -15.00 19.54 -8.41
CA ASP A 431 -14.04 20.38 -7.70
C ASP A 431 -14.21 20.34 -6.18
N ARG A 432 -15.09 19.47 -5.68
CA ARG A 432 -15.39 19.35 -4.25
C ARG A 432 -15.16 17.93 -3.78
N VAL A 433 -14.62 17.83 -2.58
CA VAL A 433 -14.48 16.56 -1.87
C VAL A 433 -15.57 16.50 -0.80
N GLU A 434 -16.47 15.53 -0.92
CA GLU A 434 -17.45 15.22 0.11
C GLU A 434 -16.80 14.43 1.23
N ILE A 435 -17.12 14.78 2.48
CA ILE A 435 -16.51 14.14 3.65
C ILE A 435 -17.59 13.46 4.44
N SER A 436 -17.49 12.13 4.53
CA SER A 436 -18.50 11.34 5.24
C SER A 436 -18.49 11.62 6.74
N SER A 437 -19.59 11.29 7.42
CA SER A 437 -19.58 11.18 8.87
C SER A 437 -18.58 10.11 9.35
N SER A 438 -18.14 10.27 10.60
CA SER A 438 -17.14 9.40 11.22
C SER A 438 -17.76 8.12 11.75
N HIS A 439 -17.20 6.97 11.36
CA HIS A 439 -17.65 5.65 11.79
C HIS A 439 -16.50 4.84 12.40
N SER A 440 -16.80 3.89 13.29
CA SER A 440 -15.79 2.92 13.72
C SER A 440 -15.40 2.03 12.53
N LEU A 441 -14.13 1.60 12.46
CA LEU A 441 -13.69 0.57 11.50
C LEU A 441 -14.50 -0.73 11.61
N ARG A 442 -15.00 -1.06 12.81
CA ARG A 442 -15.86 -2.24 13.03
C ARG A 442 -17.26 -2.07 12.44
N ASP A 443 -17.76 -0.84 12.41
CA ASP A 443 -19.13 -0.50 12.01
C ASP A 443 -19.24 -0.14 10.52
N CYS A 444 -18.12 -0.19 9.79
CA CYS A 444 -18.11 -0.04 8.33
C CYS A 444 -18.84 -1.23 7.70
N LYS A 445 -20.16 -1.13 7.59
CA LYS A 445 -21.01 -2.09 6.87
C LYS A 445 -20.67 -2.06 5.38
N ILE A 446 -20.80 -3.23 4.76
CA ILE A 446 -20.79 -3.43 3.30
C ILE A 446 -21.98 -2.71 2.69
#